data_AF-A0A6A6EDK1-F1
#
_entry.id   AF-A0A6A6EDK1-F1
#
_cell.length_a   1.000
_cell.length_b   1.000
_cell.length_c   1.000
_cell.angle_alpha   90.00
_cell.angle_beta   90.00
_cell.angle_gamma   90.00
#
_symmetry.space_group_name_H-M   'P 1'
#
loop_
_entity.id
_entity.type
_entity.pdbx_description
1 polymer ?
#
loop_
_entity_poly.entity_id
_entity_poly.type
_entity_poly.pdbx_seq_one_letter_code
_entity_poly.pdbx_strand_id
1 'polypeptide(L)'
;MPTPCSNCSRRGDNCLMNLSSGRCSACAGRNVKCDLVLDSLEDQRSELRARELRLRRELAKVDSKEKEMFNQEMASIREVQALEEEEACS
;
A
#
# COMPACT_ATOMS: atom_id res chain seq x y z
N MET A 1 -12.54 -18.18 8.78
CA MET A 1 -13.37 -18.14 7.56
C MET A 1 -14.43 -17.06 7.76
N PRO A 2 -14.70 -16.19 6.77
CA PRO A 2 -15.72 -15.16 6.92
C PRO A 2 -17.07 -15.82 7.18
N THR A 3 -17.78 -15.32 8.18
CA THR A 3 -19.12 -15.80 8.53
C THR A 3 -20.06 -15.54 7.35
N PRO A 4 -20.85 -16.53 6.88
CA PRO A 4 -21.84 -16.29 5.84
C PRO A 4 -22.93 -15.32 6.34
N CYS A 5 -23.55 -14.56 5.42
CA CYS A 5 -24.70 -13.72 5.77
C CYS A 5 -25.87 -14.59 6.27
N SER A 6 -26.82 -14.02 7.02
CA SER A 6 -27.91 -14.80 7.61
C SER A 6 -28.71 -15.58 6.56
N ASN A 7 -28.88 -15.00 5.36
CA ASN A 7 -29.58 -15.67 4.26
C ASN A 7 -28.83 -16.88 3.71
N CYS A 8 -27.52 -16.77 3.49
CA CYS A 8 -26.70 -17.89 3.02
C CYS A 8 -26.53 -18.96 4.10
N SER A 9 -26.37 -18.53 5.36
CA SER A 9 -26.27 -19.43 6.52
C SER A 9 -27.52 -20.30 6.67
N ARG A 10 -28.72 -19.71 6.56
CA ARG A 10 -29.99 -20.46 6.64
C ARG A 10 -30.21 -21.45 5.51
N ARG A 11 -29.66 -21.19 4.33
CA ARG A 11 -29.92 -21.98 3.11
C ARG A 11 -28.82 -22.99 2.80
N GLY A 12 -27.68 -22.90 3.47
CA GLY A 12 -26.49 -23.65 3.08
C GLY A 12 -25.91 -23.21 1.73
N ASP A 13 -26.24 -21.99 1.29
CA ASP A 13 -25.76 -21.43 0.02
C ASP A 13 -24.30 -20.93 0.19
N ASN A 14 -23.48 -21.05 -0.86
CA ASN A 14 -22.14 -20.47 -0.88
C ASN A 14 -22.20 -18.93 -0.84
N CYS A 15 -21.77 -18.34 0.28
CA CYS A 15 -21.78 -16.90 0.49
C CYS A 15 -20.57 -16.22 -0.17
N LEU A 16 -20.48 -16.29 -1.51
CA LEU A 16 -19.40 -15.63 -2.26
C LEU A 16 -19.67 -14.13 -2.37
N MET A 17 -18.80 -13.32 -1.77
CA MET A 17 -18.95 -11.86 -1.73
C MET A 17 -18.64 -11.20 -3.07
N ASN A 18 -19.50 -10.26 -3.47
CA ASN A 18 -19.20 -9.34 -4.55
C ASN A 18 -18.83 -7.97 -3.96
N LEU A 19 -17.56 -7.58 -4.14
CA LEU A 19 -16.99 -6.34 -3.60
C LEU A 19 -17.56 -5.07 -4.26
N SER A 20 -18.07 -5.15 -5.50
CA SER A 20 -18.61 -3.98 -6.19
C SER A 20 -20.03 -3.64 -5.74
N SER A 21 -20.83 -4.65 -5.36
CA SER A 21 -22.20 -4.45 -4.89
C SER A 21 -22.35 -4.47 -3.37
N GLY A 22 -21.28 -4.78 -2.63
CA GLY A 22 -21.33 -4.95 -1.17
C GLY A 22 -22.25 -6.09 -0.70
N ARG A 23 -22.63 -7.01 -1.59
CA ARG A 23 -23.60 -8.08 -1.35
C ARG A 23 -22.99 -9.40 -1.82
N CYS A 24 -23.34 -10.51 -1.18
CA CYS A 24 -22.96 -11.81 -1.75
C CYS A 24 -23.72 -12.08 -3.05
N SER A 25 -23.11 -12.83 -3.95
CA SER A 25 -23.65 -13.24 -5.25
C SER A 25 -25.05 -13.86 -5.14
N ALA A 26 -25.28 -14.70 -4.14
CA ALA A 26 -26.59 -15.30 -3.85
C ALA A 26 -27.66 -14.26 -3.49
N CYS A 27 -27.33 -13.29 -2.63
CA CYS A 27 -28.25 -12.22 -2.25
C CYS A 27 -28.42 -11.17 -3.36
N ALA A 28 -27.37 -10.93 -4.16
CA ALA A 28 -27.40 -10.01 -5.30
C ALA A 28 -28.31 -10.54 -6.42
N GLY A 29 -28.15 -11.80 -6.82
CA GLY A 29 -28.95 -12.41 -7.88
C GLY A 29 -30.44 -12.55 -7.54
N ARG A 30 -30.78 -12.69 -6.26
CA ARG A 30 -32.17 -12.75 -5.78
C ARG A 30 -32.74 -11.39 -5.38
N ASN A 31 -31.94 -10.34 -5.48
CA ASN A 31 -32.28 -9.00 -5.00
C ASN A 31 -32.81 -8.95 -3.55
N VAL A 32 -32.29 -9.79 -2.64
CA VAL A 32 -32.65 -9.81 -1.21
C VAL A 32 -31.60 -9.18 -0.31
N LYS A 33 -32.01 -8.57 0.81
CA LYS A 33 -31.10 -7.91 1.76
C LYS A 33 -29.94 -8.86 2.16
N CYS A 34 -28.71 -8.36 2.00
CA CYS A 34 -27.51 -9.03 2.48
C CYS A 34 -27.07 -8.30 3.74
N ASP A 35 -27.10 -8.99 4.86
CA ASP A 35 -26.74 -8.51 6.19
C ASP A 35 -25.28 -8.81 6.57
N LEU A 36 -24.48 -9.19 5.57
CA LEU A 36 -23.04 -9.28 5.78
C LEU A 36 -22.51 -7.89 6.07
N VAL A 37 -22.06 -7.67 7.31
CA VAL A 37 -21.64 -6.36 7.83
C VAL A 37 -20.42 -5.86 7.07
N LEU A 38 -20.58 -4.74 6.36
CA LEU A 38 -19.55 -4.02 5.60
C LEU A 38 -18.81 -2.98 6.44
N ASP A 39 -19.12 -2.82 7.73
CA ASP A 39 -18.47 -1.83 8.60
C ASP A 39 -16.94 -2.02 8.60
N SER A 40 -16.48 -3.27 8.47
CA SER A 40 -15.06 -3.60 8.38
C SER A 40 -14.39 -3.18 7.05
N LEU A 41 -15.13 -2.95 5.95
CA LEU A 41 -14.52 -2.68 4.64
C LEU A 41 -14.14 -1.21 4.47
N GLU A 42 -14.93 -0.28 4.99
CA GLU A 42 -14.56 1.14 4.98
C GLU A 42 -13.38 1.40 5.93
N ASP A 43 -13.41 0.79 7.12
CA ASP A 43 -12.31 0.83 8.07
C ASP A 43 -11.04 0.23 7.47
N GLN A 44 -11.09 -0.97 6.88
CA GLN A 44 -9.94 -1.57 6.20
C GLN A 44 -9.42 -0.71 5.04
N ARG A 45 -10.31 -0.10 4.25
CA ARG A 45 -9.88 0.82 3.17
C ARG A 45 -9.22 2.08 3.72
N SER A 46 -9.63 2.55 4.89
CA SER A 46 -9.00 3.69 5.55
C SER A 46 -7.61 3.33 6.09
N GLU A 47 -7.48 2.16 6.72
CA GLU A 47 -6.22 1.64 7.24
C GLU A 47 -5.20 1.36 6.13
N LEU A 48 -5.64 0.73 5.03
CA LEU A 48 -4.80 0.48 3.86
C LEU A 48 -4.28 1.80 3.25
N ARG A 49 -5.14 2.82 3.14
CA ARG A 49 -4.73 4.15 2.66
C ARG A 49 -3.75 4.83 3.61
N ALA A 50 -3.97 4.74 4.92
CA ALA A 50 -3.05 5.28 5.91
C ALA A 50 -1.68 4.58 5.84
N ARG A 51 -1.68 3.25 5.67
CA ARG A 51 -0.45 2.46 5.50
C ARG A 51 0.29 2.81 4.23
N GLU A 52 -0.41 2.93 3.10
CA GLU A 52 0.16 3.34 1.83
C GLU A 52 0.82 4.72 1.93
N LEU A 53 0.15 5.69 2.57
CA LEU A 53 0.69 7.03 2.76
C LEU A 53 1.97 7.02 3.62
N ARG A 54 2.02 6.18 4.68
CA ARG A 54 3.23 6.02 5.50
C ARG A 54 4.39 5.45 4.67
N LEU A 55 4.15 4.39 3.93
CA LEU A 55 5.16 3.76 3.07
C LEU A 55 5.70 4.75 2.01
N ARG A 56 4.81 5.53 1.37
CA ARG A 56 5.24 6.57 0.41
C ARG A 56 6.13 7.62 1.05
N ARG A 57 5.84 8.04 2.29
CA ARG A 57 6.69 8.99 3.02
C ARG A 57 8.04 8.39 3.39
N GLU A 58 8.08 7.12 3.79
CA GLU A 58 9.34 6.43 4.09
C GLU A 58 10.21 6.27 2.83
N LEU A 59 9.61 5.89 1.70
CA LEU A 59 10.31 5.83 0.41
C LEU A 59 10.90 7.18 0.02
N ALA A 60 10.13 8.27 0.15
CA ALA A 60 10.64 9.60 -0.16
C ALA A 60 11.81 10.04 0.75
N LYS A 61 11.82 9.61 2.01
CA LYS A 61 12.96 9.88 2.92
C LYS A 61 14.21 9.10 2.51
N VAL A 62 14.05 7.82 2.14
CA VAL A 62 15.17 7.00 1.68
C VAL A 62 15.75 7.57 0.40
N ASP A 63 14.91 7.88 -0.58
CA ASP A 63 15.33 8.48 -1.86
C ASP A 63 16.09 9.80 -1.66
N SER A 64 15.55 10.69 -0.80
CA SER A 64 16.23 11.95 -0.45
C SER A 64 17.59 11.71 0.21
N LYS A 65 17.68 10.74 1.12
CA LYS A 65 18.92 10.42 1.85
C LYS A 65 19.96 9.80 0.93
N GLU A 66 19.55 8.89 0.05
CA GLU A 66 20.43 8.29 -0.95
C GLU A 66 20.99 9.36 -1.89
N LYS A 67 20.16 10.29 -2.36
CA LYS A 67 20.59 11.41 -3.18
C LYS A 67 21.59 12.32 -2.46
N GLU A 68 21.37 12.59 -1.19
CA GLU A 68 22.29 13.39 -0.37
C GLU A 68 23.64 12.70 -0.21
N MET A 69 23.65 11.42 0.18
CA MET A 69 24.88 10.63 0.32
C MET A 69 25.65 10.55 -1.02
N PHE A 70 24.95 10.30 -2.12
CA PHE A 70 25.56 10.25 -3.44
C PHE A 70 26.20 11.59 -3.83
N ASN A 71 25.50 12.70 -3.61
CA ASN A 71 26.05 14.03 -3.89
C ASN A 71 27.29 14.33 -3.05
N GLN A 72 27.28 13.93 -1.78
CA GLN A 72 28.42 14.11 -0.87
C GLN A 72 29.62 13.29 -1.33
N GLU A 73 29.42 12.03 -1.73
CA GLU A 73 30.48 11.16 -2.22
C GLU A 73 31.06 11.69 -3.53
N MET A 74 30.21 12.13 -4.47
CA MET A 74 30.66 12.76 -5.71
C MET A 74 31.44 14.06 -5.50
N ALA A 75 31.08 14.85 -4.48
CA ALA A 75 31.85 16.04 -4.10
C ALA A 75 33.24 15.65 -3.55
N SER A 76 33.29 14.64 -2.69
CA SER A 76 34.56 14.15 -2.12
C SER A 76 35.49 13.59 -3.20
N ILE A 77 34.96 12.83 -4.17
CA ILE A 77 35.75 12.33 -5.31
C ILE A 77 36.36 13.47 -6.11
N ARG A 78 35.58 14.53 -6.39
CA ARG A 78 36.06 15.69 -7.14
C ARG A 78 37.15 16.46 -6.39
N GLU A 79 37.04 16.54 -5.07
CA GLU A 79 38.05 17.18 -4.23
C GLU A 79 39.38 16.41 -4.29
N VAL A 80 39.34 15.07 -4.16
CA VAL A 80 40.53 14.23 -4.29
C VAL A 80 41.16 14.37 -5.68
N GLN A 81 40.36 14.34 -6.74
CA GLN A 81 40.86 14.51 -8.12
C GLN A 81 41.55 15.87 -8.32
N ALA A 82 41.01 16.95 -7.76
CA ALA A 82 41.63 18.27 -7.84
C ALA A 82 42.99 18.29 -7.14
N LEU A 83 43.11 17.66 -5.97
CA LEU A 83 44.38 17.56 -5.24
C LEU A 83 45.42 16.74 -6.01
N GLU A 84 45.01 15.62 -6.61
CA GLU A 84 45.88 14.78 -7.44
C GLU A 84 46.39 15.53 -8.69
N GLU A 85 45.53 16.34 -9.33
CA GLU A 85 45.91 17.18 -10.47
C GLU A 85 46.90 18.29 -10.08
N GLU A 86 46.74 18.91 -8.91
CA GLU A 86 47.64 19.93 -8.38
C GLU A 86 49.03 19.34 -8.02
N GLU A 87 49.05 18.16 -7.39
CA GLU A 87 50.29 17.42 -7.11
C GLU A 87 51.01 16.99 -8.40
N ALA A 88 50.26 16.57 -9.43
CA ALA A 88 50.85 16.17 -10.71
C ALA A 88 51.44 17.33 -11.53
N CYS A 89 50.99 18.57 -11.28
CA CYS A 89 51.47 19.78 -11.97
C CYS A 89 52.57 20.55 -11.22
N SER A 90 52.90 20.14 -9.98
CA SER A 90 53.96 20.73 -9.15
C SER A 90 55.31 20.03 -9.31
#